data_AF-A0A8T7DAD1-F1
#
_entry.id   AF-A0A8T7DAD1-F1
#
_cell.length_a   1.000
_cell.length_b   1.000
_cell.length_c   1.000
_cell.angle_alpha   90.00
_cell.angle_beta   90.00
_cell.angle_gamma   90.00
#
_symmetry.space_group_name_H-M   'P 1'
#
loop_
_entity.id
_entity.type
_entity.pdbx_description
1 polymer ?
#
loop_
_entity_poly.entity_id
_entity_poly.type
_entity_poly.pdbx_seq_one_letter_code
_entity_poly.pdbx_strand_id
1 'polypeptide(L)'
;GKYIGEGFDLPKLDTLFLALPISWKGSLAQYAGRIHRQFSGKERVMIYDYVDENLPTLQRMFQRRVKGYDAMGYTLIYPEKELSLVQKKMDLSGMK
;
A
#
# COMPACT_ATOMS: atom_id res chain seq x y z
N GLY A 1 9.56 0.48 -12.62
CA GLY A 1 9.87 0.62 -11.19
C GLY A 1 11.35 0.44 -10.92
N LYS A 2 12.20 1.37 -11.36
CA LYS A 2 13.67 1.25 -11.26
C LYS A 2 14.26 1.95 -10.02
N TYR A 3 13.55 2.91 -9.41
CA TYR A 3 14.10 3.72 -8.31
C TYR A 3 13.98 3.10 -6.91
N ILE A 4 12.98 2.23 -6.66
CA ILE A 4 12.87 1.48 -5.39
C ILE A 4 13.52 0.07 -5.52
N GLY A 5 14.00 -0.30 -6.71
CA GLY A 5 14.46 -1.67 -7.01
C GLY A 5 15.90 -1.97 -6.61
N GLU A 6 16.83 -1.01 -6.72
CA GLU A 6 18.26 -1.35 -6.81
C GLU A 6 19.16 -0.78 -5.71
N GLY A 7 18.75 0.23 -4.92
CA GLY A 7 19.70 0.86 -3.97
C GLY A 7 19.14 1.62 -2.76
N PHE A 8 17.82 1.76 -2.61
CA PHE A 8 17.28 2.50 -1.46
C PHE A 8 17.23 1.64 -0.19
N ASP A 9 18.11 1.92 0.77
CA ASP A 9 18.16 1.25 2.08
C ASP A 9 17.93 2.26 3.21
N LEU A 10 16.79 2.13 3.87
CA LEU A 10 16.46 2.89 5.07
C LEU A 10 15.75 1.96 6.07
N PRO A 11 16.49 1.30 6.99
CA PRO A 11 15.92 0.31 7.91
C PRO A 11 14.81 0.85 8.81
N LYS A 12 14.77 2.17 9.03
CA LYS A 12 13.75 2.86 9.82
C LYS A 12 12.34 2.77 9.21
N LEU A 13 12.22 2.52 7.90
CA LEU A 13 10.91 2.41 7.26
C LEU A 13 10.10 1.24 7.79
N ASP A 14 8.84 1.49 8.10
CA ASP A 14 7.89 0.50 8.61
C ASP A 14 6.60 0.40 7.77
N THR A 15 6.41 1.28 6.79
CA THR A 15 5.16 1.41 6.05
C THR A 15 5.38 1.43 4.54
N LEU A 16 4.60 0.64 3.80
CA LEU A 16 4.57 0.63 2.34
C LEU A 16 3.18 1.04 1.84
N PHE A 17 3.15 2.02 0.94
CA PHE A 17 1.95 2.37 0.18
C PHE A 17 2.03 1.73 -1.20
N LEU A 18 1.18 0.73 -1.45
CA LEU A 18 1.14 0.01 -2.70
C LEU A 18 0.03 0.54 -3.60
N ALA A 19 0.37 1.54 -4.41
CA ALA A 19 -0.53 2.16 -5.38
C ALA A 19 -0.27 1.70 -6.83
N LEU A 20 0.55 0.66 -7.02
CA LEU A 20 0.92 0.14 -8.34
C LEU A 20 0.27 -1.22 -8.57
N PRO A 21 -0.19 -1.51 -9.81
CA PRO A 21 -0.71 -2.81 -10.16
C PRO A 21 0.44 -3.81 -10.31
N ILE A 22 0.96 -4.29 -9.18
CA ILE A 22 1.90 -5.42 -9.12
C ILE A 22 1.21 -6.61 -8.47
N SER A 23 1.57 -7.81 -8.88
CA SER A 23 1.08 -9.03 -8.20
C SER A 23 2.06 -10.19 -8.29
N TRP A 24 3.28 -9.94 -8.76
CA TRP A 24 4.29 -10.99 -8.82
C TRP A 24 4.90 -11.19 -7.45
N LYS A 25 4.94 -12.45 -6.99
CA LYS A 25 5.32 -12.80 -5.62
C LYS A 25 6.71 -12.25 -5.24
N GLY A 26 7.67 -12.32 -6.17
CA GLY A 26 9.04 -11.84 -5.91
C GLY A 26 9.11 -10.32 -5.71
N SER A 27 8.38 -9.53 -6.51
CA SER A 27 8.36 -8.07 -6.35
C SER A 27 7.69 -7.67 -5.04
N LEU A 28 6.58 -8.33 -4.68
CA LEU A 28 5.87 -8.05 -3.44
C LEU A 28 6.74 -8.35 -2.21
N ALA A 29 7.40 -9.51 -2.21
CA ALA A 29 8.33 -9.91 -1.15
C ALA A 29 9.53 -8.97 -1.07
N GLN A 30 10.05 -8.50 -2.21
CA GLN A 30 11.15 -7.54 -2.24
C GLN A 30 10.76 -6.20 -1.61
N TYR A 31 9.55 -5.69 -1.91
CA TYR A 31 9.08 -4.44 -1.30
C TYR A 31 8.80 -4.60 0.20
N ALA A 32 8.11 -5.65 0.62
CA ALA A 32 7.88 -5.95 2.03
C ALA A 32 9.20 -6.17 2.80
N GLY A 33 10.19 -6.82 2.17
CA GLY A 33 11.51 -7.04 2.76
C GLY A 33 12.26 -5.74 3.11
N ARG A 34 12.00 -4.64 2.39
CA ARG A 34 12.62 -3.34 2.71
C ARG A 34 12.10 -2.75 4.01
N ILE A 35 10.82 -2.90 4.30
CA ILE A 35 10.19 -2.39 5.52
C ILE A 35 10.32 -3.37 6.70
N HIS A 36 10.62 -4.66 6.45
CA HIS A 36 10.88 -5.67 7.49
C HIS A 36 12.26 -5.56 8.17
N ARG A 37 13.17 -4.71 7.69
CA ARG A 37 14.50 -4.57 8.29
C ARG A 37 14.40 -4.13 9.75
N GLN A 38 15.21 -4.73 10.63
CA GLN A 38 15.20 -4.40 12.04
C GLN A 38 15.74 -2.99 12.29
N PHE A 39 15.08 -2.23 13.16
CA PHE A 39 15.49 -0.91 13.59
C PHE A 39 14.90 -0.61 14.97
N SER A 40 15.66 0.03 15.84
CA SER A 40 15.20 0.36 17.21
C SER A 40 13.99 1.30 17.19
N GLY A 41 12.98 1.00 18.00
CA GLY A 41 11.74 1.77 18.07
C GLY A 41 10.70 1.45 17.00
N LYS A 42 10.92 0.42 16.15
CA LYS A 42 9.90 -0.07 15.21
C LYS A 42 8.94 -1.01 15.92
N GLU A 43 7.68 -0.61 16.05
CA GLU A 43 6.66 -1.38 16.77
C GLU A 43 5.86 -2.32 15.87
N ARG A 44 5.62 -1.92 14.62
CA ARG A 44 4.82 -2.69 13.65
C ARG A 44 5.25 -2.37 12.23
N VAL A 45 4.84 -3.23 11.28
CA VAL A 45 5.00 -3.01 9.84
C VAL A 45 3.62 -2.98 9.18
N MET A 46 3.39 -2.04 8.27
CA MET A 46 2.10 -1.88 7.59
C MET A 46 2.23 -1.79 6.07
N ILE A 47 1.26 -2.37 5.37
CA ILE A 47 1.08 -2.20 3.93
C ILE A 47 -0.31 -1.62 3.69
N TYR A 48 -0.38 -0.45 3.07
CA TYR A 48 -1.61 0.11 2.53
C TYR A 48 -1.71 -0.27 1.05
N ASP A 49 -2.59 -1.22 0.73
CA ASP A 49 -2.82 -1.69 -0.64
C ASP A 49 -4.03 -0.95 -1.24
N TYR A 50 -3.79 -0.16 -2.28
CA TYR A 50 -4.87 0.52 -3.00
C TYR A 50 -5.44 -0.42 -4.05
N VAL A 51 -6.70 -0.82 -3.83
CA VAL A 51 -7.40 -1.80 -4.66
C VAL A 51 -8.52 -1.11 -5.44
N ASP A 52 -8.60 -1.42 -6.72
CA ASP A 52 -9.78 -1.12 -7.55
C ASP A 52 -10.43 -2.45 -7.94
N GLU A 53 -11.63 -2.68 -7.40
CA GLU A 53 -12.41 -3.90 -7.63
C GLU A 53 -13.29 -3.82 -8.87
N ASN A 54 -13.47 -2.63 -9.45
CA ASN A 54 -14.33 -2.43 -10.63
C ASN A 54 -13.66 -2.96 -11.91
N LEU A 55 -12.34 -3.17 -11.88
CA LEU A 55 -11.58 -3.71 -13.00
C LEU A 55 -11.19 -5.18 -12.72
N PRO A 56 -11.74 -6.16 -13.46
CA PRO A 56 -11.52 -7.59 -13.20
C PRO A 56 -10.05 -8.00 -13.14
N THR A 57 -9.20 -7.38 -13.95
CA THR A 57 -7.74 -7.64 -13.92
C THR A 57 -7.11 -7.19 -12.61
N LEU A 58 -7.46 -6.00 -12.11
CA LEU A 58 -6.92 -5.47 -10.85
C LEU A 58 -7.45 -6.26 -9.65
N GLN A 59 -8.70 -6.69 -9.68
CA GLN A 59 -9.26 -7.59 -8.68
C GLN A 59 -8.49 -8.92 -8.61
N ARG A 60 -8.21 -9.57 -9.75
CA ARG A 60 -7.40 -10.81 -9.78
C ARG A 60 -5.97 -10.59 -9.27
N MET A 61 -5.39 -9.42 -9.55
CA MET A 61 -4.07 -9.04 -9.04
C MET A 61 -4.09 -8.86 -7.53
N PHE A 62 -5.10 -8.20 -6.98
CA PHE A 62 -5.30 -8.09 -5.53
C PHE A 62 -5.42 -9.47 -4.88
N GLN A 63 -6.25 -10.38 -5.42
CA GLN A 63 -6.37 -11.75 -4.90
C GLN A 63 -5.04 -12.51 -4.87
N ARG A 64 -4.14 -12.27 -5.84
CA ARG A 64 -2.77 -12.81 -5.81
C ARG A 64 -1.93 -12.17 -4.71
N ARG A 65 -2.06 -10.86 -4.48
CA ARG A 65 -1.38 -10.16 -3.39
C ARG A 65 -1.86 -10.63 -2.02
N VAL A 66 -3.16 -10.86 -1.82
CA VAL A 66 -3.72 -11.42 -0.56
C VAL A 66 -3.01 -12.71 -0.16
N LYS A 67 -2.84 -13.66 -1.09
CA LYS A 67 -2.08 -14.90 -0.84
C LYS A 67 -0.60 -14.63 -0.52
N GLY A 68 -0.02 -13.59 -1.13
CA GLY A 68 1.34 -13.15 -0.83
C GLY A 68 1.48 -12.56 0.57
N TYR A 69 0.51 -11.73 0.99
CA TYR A 69 0.46 -11.13 2.34
C TYR A 69 0.32 -12.20 3.42
N ASP A 70 -0.60 -13.14 3.23
CA ASP A 70 -0.81 -14.28 4.12
C ASP A 70 0.48 -15.11 4.29
N ALA A 71 1.14 -15.45 3.19
CA ALA A 71 2.42 -16.17 3.21
C ALA A 71 3.57 -15.38 3.88
N MET A 72 3.44 -14.05 4.02
CA MET A 72 4.40 -13.19 4.73
C MET A 72 3.99 -12.92 6.19
N GLY A 73 2.85 -13.46 6.65
CA GLY A 73 2.35 -13.28 8.02
C GLY A 73 1.55 -11.99 8.25
N TYR A 74 1.11 -11.31 7.19
CA TYR A 74 0.23 -10.14 7.31
C TYR A 74 -1.22 -10.56 7.52
N THR A 75 -1.93 -9.80 8.35
CA THR A 75 -3.39 -9.88 8.49
C THR A 75 -4.04 -8.70 7.76
N LEU A 76 -5.04 -8.98 6.93
CA LEU A 76 -5.82 -7.91 6.28
C LEU A 76 -6.72 -7.23 7.30
N ILE A 77 -6.68 -5.90 7.33
CA ILE A 77 -7.56 -5.06 8.16
C ILE A 77 -8.31 -4.14 7.21
N TYR A 78 -9.64 -4.19 7.27
CA TYR A 78 -10.50 -3.25 6.57
C TYR A 78 -10.85 -2.10 7.52
N PRO A 79 -10.63 -0.83 7.15
CA PRO A 79 -11.05 0.28 7.99
C PRO A 79 -12.58 0.28 8.12
N GLU A 80 -13.09 0.48 9.34
CA GLU A 80 -14.53 0.48 9.63
C GLU A 80 -15.30 1.63 8.94
N LYS A 81 -14.59 2.68 8.49
CA LYS A 81 -15.18 3.85 7.83
C LYS A 81 -14.62 4.03 6.43
N GLU A 82 -15.50 4.17 5.46
CA GLU A 82 -15.18 4.67 4.14
C GLU A 82 -14.73 6.12 4.25
N LEU A 83 -13.53 6.46 3.74
CA LEU A 83 -13.04 7.83 3.69
C LEU A 83 -13.84 8.61 2.64
N SER A 84 -14.92 9.28 3.04
CA SER A 84 -15.61 10.24 2.18
C SER A 84 -15.02 11.64 2.36
N LEU A 85 -14.25 12.11 1.38
CA LEU A 85 -13.83 13.51 1.27
C LEU A 85 -14.79 14.24 0.34
N VAL A 86 -15.59 15.16 0.89
CA VAL A 86 -16.43 16.05 0.10
C VAL A 86 -15.79 17.43 0.12
N GLN A 87 -15.43 17.95 -1.06
CA GLN A 87 -15.04 19.35 -1.18
C GLN A 87 -16.24 20.20 -0.77
N LYS A 88 -16.09 21.13 0.19
CA LYS A 88 -17.12 22.16 0.42
C LYS A 88 -17.40 22.85 -0.92
N LYS A 89 -18.67 23.09 -1.27
CA LYS A 89 -19.02 23.95 -2.42
C LYS A 89 -18.15 25.20 -2.33
N MET A 90 -17.41 25.48 -3.41
CA MET A 90 -16.66 26.74 -3.50
C MET A 90 -17.65 27.87 -3.32
N ASP A 91 -17.42 28.71 -2.32
CA ASP A 91 -18.17 29.95 -2.17
C ASP A 91 -17.65 30.94 -3.23
N LEU A 92 -18.37 31.03 -4.33
CA LEU A 92 -18.06 31.94 -5.43
C LEU A 92 -18.58 33.36 -5.17
N SER A 93 -19.24 33.65 -4.04
CA SER A 93 -19.81 34.98 -3.79
C SER A 93 -18.75 36.06 -3.56
N GLY A 94 -17.48 35.68 -3.36
CA GLY A 94 -16.36 36.59 -3.13
C GLY A 94 -15.40 36.80 -4.32
N MET A 95 -15.58 36.09 -5.44
CA MET A 95 -14.73 36.28 -6.62
C MET A 95 -15.32 37.39 -7.50
N LYS A 96 -14.90 38.64 -7.23
CA LYS A 96 -14.93 39.74 -8.20
C LYS A 96 -13.58 39.85 -8.89
#